data_AF-A0A3Q0HHS2-F1
#
_entry.id   AF-A0A3Q0HHS2-F1
#
_cell.length_a   1.000
_cell.length_b   1.000
_cell.length_c   1.000
_cell.angle_alpha   90.00
_cell.angle_beta   90.00
_cell.angle_gamma   90.00
#
_symmetry.space_group_name_H-M   'P 1'
#
loop_
_entity.id
_entity.type
_entity.pdbx_description
1 polymer ?
#
loop_
_entity_poly.entity_id
_entity_poly.type
_entity_poly.pdbx_seq_one_letter_code
_entity_poly.pdbx_strand_id
1 'polypeptide(L)'
;MESDGTYEPGFVGIRFCQECNNMLYPKEDKENRILLYACRNCDYQQEADNSCIYVNKITHEVDELTQIIADVSQDPTLPRTEDHPCQKCGHKEAVFFQSHSARAEPRFLLSRRVLRSPRTP
;
A
#
# COMPACT_ATOMS: atom_id res chain seq x y z
N MET A 1 17.06 27.11 -6.08
CA MET A 1 16.82 25.72 -6.51
C MET A 1 15.73 25.19 -5.60
N GLU A 2 14.51 25.20 -6.10
CA GLU A 2 13.32 24.74 -5.37
C GLU A 2 13.45 23.24 -5.13
N SER A 3 13.50 22.87 -3.85
CA SER A 3 13.53 21.48 -3.39
C SER A 3 12.09 20.97 -3.26
N ASP A 4 11.39 20.85 -4.39
CA ASP A 4 10.10 20.12 -4.46
C ASP A 4 10.32 18.81 -5.22
N GLY A 5 11.26 18.01 -4.72
CA GLY A 5 11.40 16.62 -5.12
C GLY A 5 10.97 15.78 -3.95
N THR A 6 9.69 15.41 -3.90
CA THR A 6 9.23 14.33 -3.03
C THR A 6 10.01 13.08 -3.45
N TYR A 7 11.12 12.81 -2.76
CA TYR A 7 11.88 11.59 -2.90
C TYR A 7 11.02 10.50 -2.24
N GLU A 8 9.99 10.04 -2.94
CA GLU A 8 9.29 8.82 -2.57
C GLU A 8 10.16 7.67 -3.08
N PRO A 9 10.97 7.02 -2.22
CA PRO A 9 11.59 5.78 -2.64
C PRO A 9 10.45 4.82 -2.98
N GLY A 10 10.39 4.45 -4.26
CA GLY A 10 9.40 3.53 -4.78
C GLY A 10 9.37 2.25 -3.96
N PHE A 11 8.20 1.64 -3.84
CA PHE A 11 8.08 0.36 -3.16
C PHE A 11 8.92 -0.69 -3.90
N VAL A 12 9.98 -1.17 -3.25
CA VAL A 12 10.80 -2.26 -3.78
C VAL A 12 10.06 -3.57 -3.48
N GLY A 13 9.29 -4.02 -4.48
CA GLY A 13 8.51 -5.25 -4.37
C GLY A 13 9.37 -6.52 -4.45
N ILE A 14 8.90 -7.58 -3.80
CA ILE A 14 9.50 -8.91 -3.89
C ILE A 14 9.35 -9.43 -5.33
N ARG A 15 10.43 -9.94 -5.93
CA ARG A 15 10.44 -10.53 -7.28
C ARG A 15 10.57 -12.05 -7.18
N PHE A 16 9.91 -12.75 -8.11
CA PHE A 16 9.89 -14.21 -8.18
C PHE A 16 10.45 -14.70 -9.50
N CYS A 17 11.13 -15.85 -9.45
CA CYS A 17 11.66 -16.55 -10.61
C CYS A 17 10.51 -17.08 -11.49
N GLN A 18 10.61 -16.88 -12.81
CA GLN A 18 9.60 -17.35 -13.76
C GLN A 18 9.56 -18.88 -13.93
N GLU A 19 10.63 -19.59 -13.56
CA GLU A 19 10.72 -21.05 -13.75
C GLU A 19 10.24 -21.83 -12.51
N CYS A 20 10.73 -21.46 -11.32
CA CYS A 20 10.50 -22.22 -10.10
C CYS A 20 9.70 -21.47 -9.04
N ASN A 21 9.21 -20.25 -9.33
CA ASN A 21 8.45 -19.38 -8.41
C ASN A 21 9.13 -19.14 -7.04
N ASN A 22 10.46 -19.29 -6.98
CA ASN A 22 11.24 -18.96 -5.78
C ASN A 22 11.59 -17.47 -5.77
N MET A 23 11.82 -16.92 -4.57
CA MET A 23 12.23 -15.53 -4.40
C MET A 23 13.61 -15.28 -5.03
N LEU A 24 13.72 -14.23 -5.84
CA LEU A 24 14.99 -13.80 -6.44
C LEU A 24 15.78 -12.94 -5.46
N TYR A 25 17.11 -13.07 -5.51
CA TYR A 25 18.03 -12.32 -4.66
C TYR A 25 18.89 -11.37 -5.50
N PRO A 26 19.15 -10.15 -5.01
CA PRO A 26 20.05 -9.21 -5.68
C PRO A 26 21.48 -9.77 -5.72
N LYS A 27 22.10 -9.72 -6.89
CA LYS A 27 23.47 -10.18 -7.21
C LYS A 27 24.14 -9.12 -8.09
N GLU A 28 25.38 -8.77 -7.77
CA GLU A 28 26.16 -7.82 -8.56
C GLU A 28 26.85 -8.52 -9.74
N ASP A 29 26.75 -7.95 -10.94
CA ASP A 29 27.64 -8.22 -12.06
C ASP A 29 28.74 -7.14 -12.10
N LYS A 30 29.97 -7.54 -11.75
CA LYS A 30 31.12 -6.63 -11.61
C LYS A 30 31.68 -6.16 -12.95
N GLU A 31 31.47 -6.91 -14.02
CA GLU A 31 32.02 -6.60 -15.34
C GLU A 31 31.21 -5.49 -15.99
N ASN A 32 29.88 -5.61 -15.93
CA ASN A 32 28.96 -4.66 -16.52
C ASN A 32 28.49 -3.57 -15.53
N ARG A 33 28.82 -3.72 -14.24
CA ARG A 33 28.37 -2.84 -13.13
C ARG A 33 26.85 -2.71 -13.06
N ILE A 34 26.15 -3.81 -13.35
CA ILE A 34 24.69 -3.90 -13.29
C ILE A 34 24.25 -4.73 -12.10
N LEU A 35 23.06 -4.41 -11.57
CA LEU A 35 22.40 -5.19 -10.54
C LEU A 35 21.54 -6.25 -11.22
N LEU A 36 21.73 -7.52 -10.84
CA LEU A 36 20.95 -8.65 -11.31
C LEU A 36 20.10 -9.20 -10.15
N TYR A 37 18.99 -9.84 -10.48
CA TYR A 37 18.22 -10.68 -9.59
C TYR A 37 18.38 -12.14 -10.02
N ALA A 38 18.96 -12.97 -9.14
CA ALA A 38 19.25 -14.36 -9.43
C ALA A 38 18.49 -15.30 -8.48
N CYS A 39 18.06 -16.45 -9.02
CA CYS A 39 17.50 -17.53 -8.22
C CYS A 39 18.62 -18.34 -7.52
N ARG A 40 18.32 -18.95 -6.37
CA ARG A 40 19.25 -19.88 -5.69
C ARG A 40 19.10 -21.33 -6.10
N ASN A 41 17.94 -21.69 -6.64
CA ASN A 41 17.58 -23.08 -6.98
C ASN A 41 17.72 -23.40 -8.47
N CYS A 42 17.86 -22.38 -9.33
CA CYS A 42 18.07 -22.53 -10.77
C CYS A 42 19.00 -21.42 -11.29
N ASP A 43 19.42 -21.53 -12.55
CA ASP A 43 20.34 -20.58 -13.21
C ASP A 43 19.64 -19.34 -13.77
N TYR A 44 18.37 -19.13 -13.42
CA TYR A 44 17.62 -17.95 -13.84
C TYR A 44 18.20 -16.67 -13.22
N GLN A 45 18.43 -15.69 -14.09
CA GLN A 45 18.89 -14.35 -13.73
C GLN A 45 18.19 -13.30 -14.60
N GLN A 46 17.89 -12.15 -14.02
CA GLN A 46 17.28 -11.01 -14.71
C GLN A 46 17.97 -9.71 -14.30
N GLU A 47 17.96 -8.69 -15.15
CA GLU A 47 18.45 -7.36 -14.80
C GLU A 47 17.46 -6.61 -13.90
N ALA A 48 17.99 -5.79 -12.99
CA ALA A 48 17.17 -4.97 -12.09
C ALA A 48 16.85 -3.61 -12.72
N ASP A 49 15.56 -3.26 -12.78
CA ASP A 49 15.10 -1.95 -13.28
C ASP A 49 15.55 -0.78 -12.39
N ASN A 50 15.76 -1.04 -11.10
CA ASN A 50 16.09 -0.03 -10.09
C ASN A 50 17.26 -0.54 -9.22
N SER A 51 18.22 0.35 -8.94
CA SER A 51 19.36 0.05 -8.07
C SER A 51 19.00 -0.01 -6.57
N CYS A 52 17.80 0.40 -6.19
CA CYS A 52 17.34 0.37 -4.80
C CYS A 52 16.89 -1.04 -4.41
N ILE A 53 17.67 -1.72 -3.56
CA ILE A 53 17.37 -3.08 -3.08
C ILE A 53 16.47 -3.13 -1.84
N TYR A 54 16.47 -2.08 -1.04
CA TYR A 54 15.82 -2.05 0.26
C TYR A 54 15.50 -0.63 0.65
N VAL A 55 14.26 -0.43 1.10
CA VAL A 55 13.78 0.85 1.62
C VAL A 55 13.16 0.56 2.98
N ASN A 56 13.65 1.23 4.01
CA ASN A 56 13.00 1.25 5.31
C ASN A 56 12.30 2.60 5.49
N LYS A 57 10.98 2.64 5.33
CA LYS A 57 10.20 3.84 5.67
C LYS A 57 9.96 3.81 7.18
N ILE A 58 10.68 4.64 7.93
CA ILE A 58 10.56 4.70 9.41
C ILE A 58 9.27 5.43 9.81
N THR A 59 8.94 6.50 9.09
CA THR A 59 7.67 7.20 9.22
C THR A 59 6.65 6.57 8.27
N HIS A 60 5.87 5.65 8.82
CA HIS A 60 4.74 5.05 8.13
C HIS A 60 3.56 6.03 8.20
N GLU A 61 3.51 7.00 7.28
CA GLU A 61 2.23 7.58 6.87
C GLU A 61 1.49 6.51 6.07
N VAL A 62 1.04 5.46 6.77
CA VAL A 62 0.08 4.55 6.16
C VAL A 62 -1.16 5.40 5.97
N ASP A 63 -1.51 5.64 4.72
CA ASP A 63 -2.81 6.16 4.37
C ASP A 63 -3.84 5.23 5.02
N GLU A 64 -4.41 5.67 6.14
CA GLU A 64 -5.30 4.87 6.99
C GLU A 64 -6.45 4.32 6.15
N LEU A 65 -6.79 5.04 5.07
CA LEU A 65 -7.81 4.69 4.09
C LEU A 65 -7.52 3.39 3.33
N THR A 66 -6.25 3.05 3.07
CA THR A 66 -5.88 1.80 2.38
C THR A 66 -6.08 0.55 3.25
N GLN A 67 -6.09 0.69 4.57
CA GLN A 67 -6.34 -0.41 5.51
C GLN A 67 -7.82 -0.61 5.80
N ILE A 68 -8.70 0.30 5.34
CA ILE A 68 -10.13 0.18 5.58
C ILE A 68 -10.73 -0.87 4.65
N ILE A 69 -11.18 -1.98 5.23
CA ILE A 69 -11.92 -3.02 4.53
C ILE A 69 -13.33 -2.50 4.19
N ALA A 70 -13.87 -2.87 3.02
CA ALA A 70 -15.20 -2.44 2.61
C ALA A 70 -16.31 -2.96 3.54
N ASP A 71 -16.10 -4.13 4.14
CA ASP A 71 -17.09 -4.84 4.96
C ASP A 71 -17.39 -4.18 6.31
N VAL A 72 -16.56 -3.22 6.73
CA VAL A 72 -16.82 -2.38 7.91
C VAL A 72 -18.18 -1.67 7.78
N SER A 73 -18.64 -1.42 6.56
CA SER A 73 -19.97 -0.88 6.26
C SER A 73 -21.16 -1.72 6.76
N GLN A 74 -20.97 -3.03 6.90
CA GLN A 74 -22.04 -3.98 7.22
C GLN A 74 -22.20 -4.20 8.73
N ASP A 75 -21.25 -3.71 9.54
CA ASP A 75 -21.29 -3.86 10.99
C ASP A 75 -22.46 -3.04 11.58
N PRO A 76 -23.46 -3.69 12.21
CA PRO A 76 -24.60 -2.99 12.81
C PRO A 76 -24.25 -2.28 14.11
N THR A 77 -23.07 -2.54 14.70
CA THR A 77 -22.62 -1.92 15.96
C THR A 77 -21.95 -0.56 15.75
N LEU A 78 -21.63 -0.19 14.50
CA LEU A 78 -21.00 1.08 14.19
C LEU A 78 -22.01 2.22 13.99
N PRO A 79 -21.67 3.45 14.43
CA PRO A 79 -22.54 4.61 14.29
C PRO A 79 -22.70 5.03 12.82
N ARG A 80 -23.95 5.31 12.44
CA ARG A 80 -24.35 5.78 11.10
C ARG A 80 -24.84 7.22 11.14
N THR A 81 -24.51 8.00 10.11
CA THR A 81 -25.00 9.36 9.89
C THR A 81 -25.52 9.53 8.47
N GLU A 82 -26.38 10.52 8.26
CA GLU A 82 -26.83 11.00 6.94
C GLU A 82 -26.33 12.42 6.61
N ASP A 83 -25.62 13.07 7.54
CA ASP A 83 -25.28 14.50 7.49
C ASP A 83 -24.25 14.83 6.40
N HIS A 84 -23.55 13.83 5.91
CA HIS A 84 -22.49 14.01 4.94
C HIS A 84 -22.78 13.17 3.68
N PRO A 85 -22.98 13.75 2.49
CA PRO A 85 -23.12 12.98 1.27
C PRO A 85 -21.76 12.45 0.76
N CYS A 86 -21.78 11.38 -0.02
CA CYS A 86 -20.61 10.89 -0.75
C CYS A 86 -20.24 11.84 -1.89
N GLN A 87 -18.98 12.26 -1.95
CA GLN A 87 -18.47 13.03 -3.09
C GLN A 87 -18.49 12.27 -4.42
N LYS A 88 -18.53 10.93 -4.40
CA LYS A 88 -18.53 10.08 -5.61
C LYS A 88 -19.92 9.68 -6.09
N CYS A 89 -20.84 9.33 -5.18
CA CYS A 89 -22.16 8.78 -5.56
C CYS A 89 -23.35 9.55 -4.97
N GLY A 90 -23.15 10.61 -4.20
CA GLY A 90 -24.23 11.41 -3.61
C GLY A 90 -25.04 10.71 -2.50
N HIS A 91 -24.70 9.48 -2.13
CA HIS A 91 -25.38 8.74 -1.06
C HIS A 91 -25.12 9.38 0.30
N LYS A 92 -26.14 9.46 1.15
CA LYS A 92 -26.09 10.17 2.44
C LYS A 92 -25.61 9.31 3.59
N GLU A 93 -25.88 8.01 3.56
CA GLU A 93 -25.51 7.13 4.67
C GLU A 93 -24.00 6.85 4.71
N ALA A 94 -23.38 7.14 5.84
CA ALA A 94 -21.99 6.82 6.11
C ALA A 94 -21.77 6.27 7.51
N VAL A 95 -20.75 5.45 7.63
CA VAL A 95 -20.30 4.84 8.88
C VAL A 95 -19.02 5.53 9.33
N PHE A 96 -18.94 5.82 10.62
CA PHE A 96 -17.72 6.32 11.26
C PHE A 96 -17.10 5.25 12.14
N PHE A 97 -15.77 5.25 12.18
CA PHE A 97 -15.01 4.42 13.09
C PHE A 97 -13.65 5.06 13.38
N GLN A 98 -13.05 4.68 14.49
CA GLN A 98 -11.68 5.07 14.82
C GLN A 98 -10.75 3.93 14.36
N SER A 99 -9.62 4.29 13.74
CA SER A 99 -8.60 3.32 13.36
C SER A 99 -8.00 2.71 14.63
N HIS A 100 -8.06 1.38 14.76
CA HIS A 100 -7.46 0.63 15.88
C HIS A 100 -5.99 0.26 15.62
N SER A 101 -5.24 1.10 14.89
CA SER A 101 -3.83 0.84 14.61
C SER A 101 -3.00 1.10 15.86
N ALA A 102 -2.56 0.04 16.54
CA ALA A 102 -1.67 0.13 17.72
C ALA A 102 -0.29 0.80 17.42
N ARG A 103 0.01 1.03 16.13
CA ARG A 103 1.21 1.73 15.64
C ARG A 103 0.96 3.19 15.30
N ALA A 104 -0.28 3.67 15.34
CA ALA A 104 -0.54 5.09 15.22
C ALA A 104 -0.17 5.74 16.56
N GLU A 105 0.67 6.78 16.50
CA GLU A 105 0.72 7.79 17.56
C GLU A 105 -0.73 8.17 17.92
N PRO A 106 -1.06 8.45 19.20
CA PRO A 106 -2.44 8.63 19.66
C PRO A 106 -3.09 9.83 18.98
N ARG A 107 -3.64 9.60 17.80
CA ARG A 107 -4.35 10.56 16.99
C ARG A 107 -5.78 10.08 16.98
N PHE A 108 -6.65 10.82 17.66
CA PHE A 108 -8.08 10.56 17.68
C PHE A 108 -8.71 10.99 16.34
N LEU A 109 -8.21 10.46 15.23
CA LEU A 109 -8.77 10.70 13.91
C LEU A 109 -10.01 9.83 13.73
N LEU A 110 -11.15 10.48 13.56
CA LEU A 110 -12.37 9.80 13.17
C LEU A 110 -12.34 9.59 11.65
N SER A 111 -12.14 8.34 11.24
CA SER A 111 -12.25 7.96 9.82
C SER A 111 -13.71 7.76 9.44
N ARG A 112 -14.06 8.14 8.21
CA ARG A 112 -15.42 8.05 7.67
C ARG A 112 -15.43 7.29 6.35
N ARG A 113 -16.33 6.31 6.22
CA ARG A 113 -16.60 5.63 4.95
C ARG A 113 -18.07 5.74 4.57
N VAL A 114 -18.33 6.19 3.35
CA VAL A 114 -19.69 6.23 2.81
C VAL A 114 -20.09 4.84 2.35
N LEU A 115 -21.28 4.40 2.74
CA LEU A 115 -21.90 3.19 2.20
C LEU A 115 -22.08 3.38 0.69
N ARG A 116 -21.32 2.63 -0.12
CA ARG A 116 -21.58 2.56 -1.56
C ARG A 116 -22.84 1.73 -1.77
N SER A 117 -23.78 2.25 -2.57
CA SER A 117 -24.89 1.45 -3.07
C SER A 117 -24.33 0.32 -3.94
N PRO A 118 -24.86 -0.92 -3.86
CA PRO A 118 -24.48 -2.02 -4.75
C PRO A 118 -24.83 -1.80 -6.23
N ARG A 119 -25.27 -0.58 -6.61
CA ARG A 119 -25.77 -0.22 -7.95
C ARG A 119 -24.84 0.66 -8.79
N THR A 120 -23.56 0.78 -8.44
CA THR A 120 -22.56 1.38 -9.34
C THR A 120 -21.61 0.28 -9.83
N PRO A 121 -21.47 0.09 -11.15
CA PRO A 121 -20.52 -0.87 -11.73
C PRO A 121 -19.07 -0.54 -11.39
#